data_AF-A0A4Q3C228-F1
#
_entry.id   AF-A0A4Q3C228-F1
#
_cell.length_a   1.000
_cell.length_b   1.000
_cell.length_c   1.000
_cell.angle_alpha   90.00
_cell.angle_beta   90.00
_cell.angle_gamma   90.00
#
_symmetry.space_group_name_H-M   'P 1'
#
loop_
_entity.id
_entity.type
_entity.pdbx_description
1 polymer ?
#
loop_
_entity_poly.entity_id
_entity_poly.type
_entity_poly.pdbx_seq_one_letter_code
_entity_poly.pdbx_strand_id
1 'polypeptide(L)'
;MELQSLPVNYLPIIFQMIVAMGFVVTTMFVTHKIGPKRVTKDKLTPFESGIEVIGNARQPMSIKYFLVAILFVLFDVEVIFMYPWAVNFRDLGRDGMI
;
A
#
# COMPACT_ATOMS: atom_id res chain seq x y z
N MET A 1 -17.80 18.05 25.03
CA MET A 1 -19.07 18.47 24.41
C MET A 1 -19.13 17.78 23.06
N GLU A 2 -19.95 16.73 22.98
CA GLU A 2 -20.17 15.82 21.85
C GLU A 2 -19.48 16.21 20.53
N LEU A 3 -18.27 15.69 20.27
CA LEU A 3 -17.74 15.59 18.92
C LEU A 3 -18.38 14.38 18.25
N GLN A 4 -19.70 14.45 18.04
CA GLN A 4 -20.42 13.43 17.29
C GLN A 4 -19.86 13.48 15.85
N SER A 5 -19.05 12.51 15.48
CA SER A 5 -18.51 12.35 14.14
C SER A 5 -19.67 12.00 13.19
N LEU A 6 -20.34 13.03 12.70
CA LEU A 6 -21.39 12.86 11.70
C LEU A 6 -20.79 12.17 10.47
N PRO A 7 -21.53 11.27 9.80
CA PRO A 7 -21.07 10.63 8.56
C PRO A 7 -20.59 11.64 7.50
N VAL A 8 -21.12 12.86 7.55
CA VAL A 8 -20.75 14.00 6.69
C VAL A 8 -19.28 14.42 6.84
N ASN A 9 -18.66 14.22 8.02
CA ASN A 9 -17.26 14.58 8.26
C ASN A 9 -16.27 13.66 7.51
N TYR A 10 -16.70 12.51 7.00
CA TYR A 10 -15.90 11.63 6.16
C TYR A 10 -15.99 11.97 4.66
N LEU A 11 -16.94 12.82 4.27
CA LEU A 11 -17.15 13.23 2.88
C LEU A 11 -15.90 13.88 2.25
N PRO A 12 -15.15 14.77 2.95
CA PRO A 12 -13.91 15.33 2.42
C PRO A 12 -12.83 14.26 2.13
N ILE A 13 -12.75 13.20 2.94
CA ILE A 13 -11.77 12.12 2.76
C ILE A 13 -12.08 11.34 1.48
N ILE A 14 -13.35 11.00 1.27
CA ILE A 14 -13.80 10.30 0.06
C ILE A 14 -13.55 11.17 -1.17
N PHE A 15 -13.89 12.46 -1.10
CA PHE A 15 -13.65 13.40 -2.18
C PHE A 15 -12.15 13.49 -2.53
N GLN A 16 -11.28 13.59 -1.53
CA GLN A 16 -9.83 13.59 -1.71
C GLN A 16 -9.34 12.30 -2.40
N MET A 17 -9.84 11.13 -2.00
CA MET A 17 -9.47 9.87 -2.66
C MET A 17 -9.90 9.84 -4.13
N ILE A 18 -11.10 10.33 -4.46
CA ILE A 18 -11.59 10.41 -5.84
C ILE A 18 -10.72 11.35 -6.66
N VAL A 19 -10.39 12.53 -6.14
CA VAL A 19 -9.52 13.50 -6.83
C VAL A 19 -8.12 12.92 -7.04
N ALA A 20 -7.53 12.27 -6.04
CA ALA A 20 -6.22 11.64 -6.14
C ALA A 20 -6.20 10.53 -7.19
N MET A 21 -7.20 9.63 -7.18
CA MET A 21 -7.34 8.58 -8.18
C MET A 21 -7.57 9.14 -9.58
N GLY A 22 -8.45 10.15 -9.70
CA GLY A 22 -8.73 10.84 -10.95
C GLY A 22 -7.47 11.48 -11.53
N PHE A 23 -6.62 12.09 -10.69
CA PHE A 23 -5.35 12.66 -11.11
C PHE A 23 -4.39 11.59 -11.65
N VAL A 24 -4.23 10.46 -10.96
CA VAL A 24 -3.37 9.35 -11.43
C VAL A 24 -3.85 8.80 -12.77
N VAL A 25 -5.14 8.54 -12.90
CA VAL A 25 -5.72 8.01 -14.15
C VAL A 25 -5.57 9.01 -15.29
N THR A 26 -5.86 10.29 -15.04
CA THR A 26 -5.79 11.35 -16.06
C THR A 26 -4.34 11.55 -16.53
N THR A 27 -3.39 11.65 -15.62
CA THR A 27 -1.96 11.81 -15.97
C THR A 27 -1.41 10.61 -16.73
N MET A 28 -1.78 9.39 -16.32
CA MET A 28 -1.41 8.17 -17.05
C MET A 28 -2.00 8.16 -18.46
N PHE A 29 -3.28 8.52 -18.61
CA PHE A 29 -3.96 8.58 -19.92
C PHE A 29 -3.34 9.64 -20.85
N VAL A 30 -3.09 10.84 -20.33
CA VAL A 30 -2.47 11.94 -21.08
C VAL A 30 -1.07 11.55 -21.54
N THR A 31 -0.24 11.01 -20.63
CA THR A 31 1.13 10.57 -20.96
C THR A 31 1.12 9.50 -22.05
N HIS A 32 0.19 8.54 -21.97
CA HIS A 32 0.09 7.45 -22.93
C HIS A 32 -0.50 7.87 -24.29
N LYS A 33 -1.21 9.01 -24.36
CA LYS A 33 -1.75 9.59 -25.60
C LYS A 33 -0.75 10.51 -26.30
N ILE A 34 0.02 11.31 -25.54
CA ILE A 34 0.96 12.29 -26.10
C ILE A 34 2.32 11.65 -26.46
N GLY A 35 2.72 10.58 -25.76
CA GLY A 35 4.03 9.95 -25.97
C GLY A 35 4.18 9.23 -27.32
N PRO A 36 5.35 9.33 -28.00
CA PRO A 36 5.61 8.62 -29.25
C PRO A 36 5.66 7.10 -29.02
N LYS A 37 4.78 6.37 -29.71
CA LYS A 37 4.69 4.90 -29.60
C LYS A 37 5.52 4.22 -30.69
N ARG A 38 6.78 3.89 -30.39
CA ARG A 38 7.60 2.99 -31.23
C ARG A 38 7.73 1.63 -30.55
N VAL A 39 6.84 0.71 -30.89
CA VAL A 39 6.91 -0.71 -30.49
C VAL A 39 7.89 -1.44 -31.41
N THR A 40 9.04 -1.83 -30.85
CA THR A 40 10.03 -2.69 -31.50
C THR A 40 10.20 -3.94 -30.63
N LYS A 41 10.43 -5.11 -31.24
CA LYS A 41 10.61 -6.38 -30.52
C LYS A 41 11.65 -6.26 -29.40
N ASP A 42 12.80 -5.64 -29.68
CA ASP A 42 13.90 -5.46 -28.73
C ASP A 42 13.58 -4.51 -27.56
N LYS A 43 12.59 -3.63 -27.71
CA LYS A 43 12.12 -2.76 -26.60
C LYS A 43 11.16 -3.48 -25.66
N LEU A 44 10.55 -4.58 -26.11
CA LEU A 44 9.57 -5.35 -25.36
C LEU A 44 10.20 -6.58 -24.67
N THR A 45 11.45 -6.90 -24.99
CA THR A 45 12.21 -7.95 -24.30
C THR A 45 12.68 -7.47 -22.93
N PRO A 46 12.70 -8.34 -21.90
CA PRO A 46 13.28 -7.99 -20.61
C PRO A 46 14.75 -7.57 -20.76
N PHE A 47 15.17 -6.61 -19.94
CA PHE A 47 16.51 -6.05 -20.01
C PHE A 47 17.51 -6.94 -19.25
N GLU A 48 18.45 -7.57 -19.97
CA GLU A 48 19.60 -8.29 -19.40
C GLU A 48 20.91 -7.91 -20.12
N SER A 49 21.12 -6.62 -20.41
CA SER A 49 22.35 -6.11 -21.05
C SER A 49 22.74 -6.82 -22.37
N GLY A 50 21.76 -7.23 -23.17
CA GLY A 50 21.98 -7.91 -24.45
C GLY A 50 22.21 -9.42 -24.34
N ILE A 51 22.10 -9.99 -23.15
CA ILE A 51 22.09 -11.45 -22.93
C ILE A 51 20.64 -11.94 -23.08
N GLU A 52 20.46 -13.12 -23.68
CA GLU A 52 19.16 -13.76 -23.75
C GLU A 52 18.73 -14.18 -22.33
N VAL A 53 17.48 -13.88 -21.97
CA VAL A 53 16.92 -14.24 -20.66
C VAL A 53 16.83 -15.75 -20.56
N ILE A 54 17.68 -16.35 -19.73
CA ILE A 54 17.68 -17.80 -19.50
C ILE A 54 16.96 -18.09 -18.18
N GLY A 55 15.84 -18.78 -18.26
CA GLY A 55 15.10 -19.27 -17.11
C GLY A 55 13.77 -18.56 -16.88
N ASN A 56 13.03 -19.05 -15.88
CA ASN A 56 11.71 -18.54 -15.54
C ASN A 56 11.81 -17.68 -14.28
N ALA A 57 11.41 -16.41 -14.34
CA ALA A 57 11.39 -15.48 -13.20
C ALA A 57 10.44 -15.92 -12.05
N ARG A 58 9.67 -16.99 -12.24
CA ARG A 58 8.75 -17.56 -11.24
C ARG A 58 9.37 -18.71 -10.43
N GLN A 59 10.69 -18.77 -10.31
CA GLN A 59 11.30 -19.68 -9.34
C GLN A 59 10.88 -19.29 -7.92
N PRO A 60 10.73 -20.27 -7.00
CA PRO A 60 10.42 -19.97 -5.62
C PRO A 60 11.49 -19.05 -5.03
N MET A 61 11.07 -17.82 -4.71
CA MET A 61 11.89 -16.83 -4.02
C MET A 61 12.20 -17.31 -2.59
N SER A 62 13.27 -16.81 -1.98
CA SER A 62 13.73 -17.31 -0.69
C SER A 62 12.63 -17.25 0.39
N ILE A 63 12.50 -18.30 1.19
CA ILE A 63 11.53 -18.45 2.30
C ILE A 63 11.59 -17.29 3.32
N LYS A 64 12.70 -16.56 3.38
CA LYS A 64 12.92 -15.43 4.29
C LYS A 64 11.83 -14.36 4.17
N TYR A 65 11.35 -14.07 2.95
CA TYR A 65 10.29 -13.08 2.73
C TYR A 65 8.94 -13.55 3.29
N PHE A 66 8.69 -14.86 3.27
CA PHE A 66 7.47 -15.44 3.83
C PHE A 66 7.46 -15.35 5.37
N LEU A 67 8.60 -15.61 6.02
CA LEU A 67 8.74 -15.44 7.46
C LEU A 67 8.52 -13.98 7.90
N VAL A 68 9.05 -13.02 7.14
CA VAL A 68 8.83 -11.59 7.40
C VAL A 68 7.35 -11.22 7.23
N ALA A 69 6.67 -11.75 6.21
CA ALA A 69 5.24 -11.48 5.99
C ALA A 69 4.37 -12.04 7.14
N ILE A 70 4.62 -13.26 7.60
CA ILE A 70 3.89 -13.84 8.74
C ILE A 70 4.14 -13.04 10.01
N LEU A 71 5.40 -12.66 10.27
CA LEU A 71 5.75 -11.85 11.43
C LEU A 71 5.05 -10.49 11.39
N PHE A 72 4.99 -9.84 10.24
CA PHE A 72 4.27 -8.58 10.05
C PHE A 72 2.78 -8.72 10.34
N VAL A 73 2.13 -9.78 9.84
CA VAL A 73 0.70 -10.04 10.12
C VAL A 73 0.46 -10.28 11.60
N LEU A 74 1.32 -11.04 12.27
CA LEU A 74 1.21 -11.30 13.70
C LEU A 74 1.34 -10.00 14.51
N PHE A 75 2.35 -9.17 14.19
CA PHE A 75 2.58 -7.91 14.88
C PHE A 75 1.48 -6.88 14.61
N ASP A 76 0.93 -6.83 13.39
CA ASP A 76 -0.20 -5.94 13.06
C ASP A 76 -1.46 -6.30 13.88
N VAL A 77 -1.71 -7.61 14.06
CA VAL A 77 -2.76 -8.10 14.95
C VAL A 77 -2.45 -7.77 16.42
N GLU A 78 -1.21 -7.81 16.87
CA GLU A 78 -0.86 -7.38 18.24
C GLU A 78 -1.15 -5.89 18.47
N VAL A 79 -0.81 -5.04 17.50
CA VAL A 79 -1.06 -3.60 17.56
C VAL A 79 -2.56 -3.28 17.64
N ILE A 80 -3.43 -4.04 16.96
CA ILE A 80 -4.88 -3.82 17.05
C ILE A 80 -5.40 -4.05 18.49
N PHE A 81 -4.78 -4.96 19.25
CA PHE A 81 -5.11 -5.20 20.65
C PHE A 81 -4.52 -4.13 21.58
N MET A 82 -3.37 -3.55 21.23
CA MET A 82 -2.79 -2.44 21.97
C MET A 82 -3.53 -1.11 21.72
N TYR A 83 -4.29 -0.97 20.63
CA TYR A 83 -4.94 0.31 20.27
C TYR A 83 -5.96 0.82 21.31
N PRO A 84 -6.91 0.00 21.81
CA PRO A 84 -7.84 0.43 22.86
C PRO A 84 -7.15 0.80 24.17
N TRP A 85 -6.08 0.08 24.51
CA TRP A 85 -5.24 0.37 25.67
C TRP A 85 -4.53 1.73 25.52
N ALA A 86 -3.99 2.02 24.34
CA ALA A 86 -3.30 3.29 24.05
C ALA A 86 -4.25 4.50 24.08
N VAL A 87 -5.48 4.36 23.57
CA VAL A 87 -6.45 5.47 23.54
C VAL A 87 -7.00 5.80 24.93
N ASN A 88 -7.22 4.79 25.78
CA ASN A 88 -7.82 4.97 27.11
C ASN A 88 -6.78 5.00 28.25
N PHE A 89 -5.50 5.14 27.94
CA PHE A 89 -4.39 5.05 28.90
C PHE A 89 -4.55 5.96 30.13
N ARG A 90 -5.18 7.13 29.95
CA ARG A 90 -5.40 8.10 31.04
C ARG A 90 -6.46 7.63 32.05
N ASP A 91 -7.46 6.88 31.61
CA ASP A 91 -8.55 6.41 32.46
C ASP A 91 -8.19 5.10 33.18
N LEU A 92 -7.24 4.32 32.65
CA LEU A 92 -6.79 3.07 33.26
C LEU A 92 -5.77 3.25 34.40
N GLY A 93 -5.18 4.43 34.59
CA GLY A 93 -4.32 4.73 35.75
C GLY A 93 -3.15 3.75 35.95
N ARG A 94 -2.89 3.31 37.19
CA ARG A 94 -1.84 2.31 37.50
C ARG A 94 -2.20 0.87 37.12
N ASP A 95 -3.48 0.56 36.92
CA ASP A 95 -3.96 -0.77 36.52
C ASP A 95 -3.82 -1.01 35.01
N GLY A 96 -3.63 0.07 34.23
CA GLY A 96 -3.26 0.03 32.82
C GLY A 96 -1.77 -0.02 32.56
N MET A 97 -0.91 0.04 33.57
CA MET A 97 0.52 -0.19 33.37
C MET A 97 0.75 -1.70 33.31
N ILE A 98 0.80 -2.25 32.10
CA ILE A 98 1.54 -3.50 31.86
C ILE A 98 3.03 -3.19 31.99
#